data_AF-A0A9D4KFI0-F1
#
_entry.id   AF-A0A9D4KFI0-F1
#
_cell.length_a   1.000
_cell.length_b   1.000
_cell.length_c   1.000
_cell.angle_alpha   90.00
_cell.angle_beta   90.00
_cell.angle_gamma   90.00
#
_symmetry.space_group_name_H-M   'P 1'
#
loop_
_entity.id
_entity.type
_entity.pdbx_description
1 polymer ?
#
loop_
_entity_poly.entity_id
_entity_poly.type
_entity_poly.pdbx_seq_one_letter_code
_entity_poly.pdbx_strand_id
1 'polypeptide(L)'
;MAYNTELYANYTEAQVSPRGIAILAVFLTTGEHDNAAFKTLQERFFIIDKPDSCTDIENFPLADLLPESTDHFITYSGSLTQPGCRETVQWVIINKPIYISHQQVHMRT
;
A
#
# COMPACT_ATOMS: atom_id res chain seq x y z
N MET A 1 0.47 -2.72 5.46
CA MET A 1 -0.45 -2.78 6.62
C MET A 1 0.37 -2.75 7.89
N ALA A 2 -0.09 -2.05 8.92
CA ALA A 2 0.55 -2.02 10.22
C ALA A 2 -0.42 -2.54 11.29
N TYR A 3 0.09 -2.95 12.44
CA TYR A 3 -0.74 -3.33 13.59
C TYR A 3 -0.33 -2.56 14.84
N ASN A 4 -1.26 -2.43 15.79
CA ASN A 4 -1.04 -1.74 17.04
C ASN A 4 -0.23 -2.61 18.00
N THR A 5 1.09 -2.38 18.06
CA THR A 5 2.02 -3.10 18.93
C THR A 5 1.91 -2.74 20.41
N GLU A 6 1.23 -1.64 20.75
CA GLU A 6 0.99 -1.25 22.15
C GLU A 6 -0.15 -2.07 22.77
N LEU A 7 -1.12 -2.48 21.95
CA LEU A 7 -2.30 -3.23 22.39
C LEU A 7 -2.18 -4.74 22.16
N TYR A 8 -1.41 -5.18 21.17
CA TYR A 8 -1.39 -6.57 20.73
C TYR A 8 0.03 -7.09 20.53
N ALA A 9 0.26 -8.34 20.92
CA ALA A 9 1.60 -8.95 20.85
C ALA A 9 2.03 -9.30 19.42
N ASN A 10 1.06 -9.53 18.53
CA ASN A 10 1.32 -9.90 17.15
C ASN A 10 0.16 -9.50 16.23
N TYR A 11 0.46 -9.54 14.92
CA TYR A 11 -0.49 -9.21 13.87
C TYR A 11 -1.74 -10.10 13.88
N THR A 12 -1.61 -11.41 14.16
CA THR A 12 -2.72 -12.37 14.13
C THR A 12 -3.79 -12.01 15.16
N GLU A 13 -3.38 -11.65 16.37
CA GLU A 13 -4.25 -11.17 17.43
C GLU A 13 -4.86 -9.80 17.09
N ALA A 14 -4.04 -8.88 16.60
CA ALA A 14 -4.50 -7.53 16.23
C ALA A 14 -5.56 -7.57 15.11
N GLN A 15 -5.39 -8.44 14.10
CA GLN A 15 -6.29 -8.52 12.95
C GLN A 15 -7.75 -8.83 13.34
N VAL A 16 -7.93 -9.53 14.47
CA VAL A 16 -9.25 -9.96 14.95
C VAL A 16 -9.81 -9.07 16.05
N SER A 17 -9.06 -8.04 16.45
CA SER A 17 -9.35 -7.24 17.63
C SER A 17 -9.60 -5.77 17.28
N PRO A 18 -10.45 -5.05 18.02
CA PRO A 18 -10.75 -3.64 17.76
C PRO A 18 -9.49 -2.77 17.74
N ARG A 19 -9.40 -1.82 16.81
CA ARG A 19 -8.23 -0.92 16.67
C ARG A 19 -6.89 -1.65 16.46
N GLY A 20 -6.94 -2.88 15.97
CA GLY A 20 -5.74 -3.70 15.81
C GLY A 20 -4.94 -3.39 14.56
N ILE A 21 -5.59 -3.02 13.45
CA ILE A 21 -4.92 -2.80 12.17
C ILE A 21 -5.00 -1.32 11.77
N ALA A 22 -3.91 -0.80 11.20
CA ALA A 22 -3.87 0.48 10.50
C ALA A 22 -3.49 0.27 9.03
N ILE A 23 -4.25 0.86 8.12
CA ILE A 23 -3.97 0.83 6.68
C ILE A 23 -3.81 2.25 6.16
N LEU A 24 -2.65 2.52 5.56
CA LEU A 24 -2.39 3.72 4.78
C LEU A 24 -2.74 3.43 3.31
N ALA A 25 -3.59 4.27 2.73
CA ALA A 25 -4.00 4.20 1.33
C ALA A 25 -3.52 5.45 0.59
N VAL A 26 -2.88 5.23 -0.56
CA VAL A 26 -2.42 6.26 -1.47
C VAL A 26 -3.01 5.97 -2.84
N PHE A 27 -3.62 6.97 -3.46
CA PHE A 27 -4.14 6.83 -4.82
C PHE A 27 -3.01 6.92 -5.84
N LEU A 28 -3.13 6.17 -6.92
CA LEU A 28 -2.29 6.32 -8.11
C LEU A 28 -3.10 7.01 -9.19
N THR A 29 -2.50 7.98 -9.86
CA THR A 29 -3.10 8.66 -11.01
C THR A 29 -2.08 8.82 -12.14
N THR A 30 -2.56 9.08 -13.34
CA THR A 30 -1.69 9.24 -14.49
C THR A 30 -1.12 10.65 -14.56
N GLY A 31 0.18 10.76 -14.76
CA GLY A 31 0.90 12.01 -15.02
C GLY A 31 1.72 11.94 -16.31
N GLU A 32 2.48 13.01 -16.56
CA GLU A 32 3.30 13.16 -17.77
C GLU A 32 4.61 12.36 -17.72
N HIS A 33 5.15 12.13 -16.53
CA HIS A 33 6.48 11.57 -16.32
C HIS A 33 6.41 10.21 -15.62
N ASP A 34 7.43 9.38 -15.87
CA ASP A 34 7.62 8.13 -15.14
C ASP A 34 7.94 8.39 -13.68
N ASN A 35 7.34 7.58 -12.80
CA ASN A 35 7.69 7.53 -11.39
C ASN A 35 8.79 6.49 -11.16
N ALA A 36 9.96 6.94 -10.68
CA ALA A 36 11.12 6.07 -10.47
C ALA A 36 10.86 4.99 -9.41
N ALA A 37 10.21 5.33 -8.30
CA ALA A 37 9.91 4.36 -7.24
C ALA A 37 8.89 3.31 -7.71
N PHE A 38 7.84 3.73 -8.42
CA PHE A 38 6.91 2.78 -9.01
C PHE A 38 7.61 1.88 -10.03
N LYS A 39 8.55 2.41 -10.82
CA LYS A 39 9.35 1.62 -11.78
C LYS A 39 10.15 0.50 -11.10
N THR A 40 10.74 0.75 -9.93
CA THR A 40 11.47 -0.29 -9.18
C THR A 40 10.56 -1.46 -8.76
N LEU A 41 9.32 -1.19 -8.34
CA LEU A 41 8.33 -2.24 -8.08
C LEU A 41 7.96 -2.99 -9.37
N GLN A 42 7.78 -2.21 -10.42
CA GLN A 42 7.31 -2.65 -11.72
C GLN A 42 8.27 -3.65 -12.37
N GLU A 43 9.57 -3.42 -12.29
CA GLU A 43 10.61 -4.33 -12.80
C GLU A 43 10.58 -5.70 -12.11
N ARG A 44 10.06 -5.77 -10.87
CA ARG A 44 9.94 -7.00 -10.09
C ARG A 44 8.67 -7.78 -10.42
N PHE A 45 7.60 -7.13 -10.86
CA PHE A 45 6.37 -7.81 -11.27
C PHE A 45 6.60 -8.80 -12.42
N PHE A 46 7.53 -8.52 -13.33
CA PHE A 46 7.88 -9.44 -14.43
C PHE A 46 8.58 -10.72 -13.98
N ILE A 47 9.13 -10.73 -12.77
CA ILE A 47 9.82 -11.90 -12.20
C ILE A 47 8.80 -12.86 -11.57
N ILE A 48 7.70 -12.32 -11.04
CA ILE A 48 6.62 -13.06 -10.41
C ILE A 48 5.66 -13.56 -11.51
N ASP A 49 6.01 -14.67 -12.16
CA ASP A 49 5.26 -15.25 -13.28
C ASP A 49 4.21 -16.29 -12.84
N LYS A 50 4.27 -16.74 -11.58
CA LYS A 50 3.41 -17.80 -11.03
C LYS A 50 2.84 -17.43 -9.66
N PRO A 51 1.66 -17.96 -9.31
CA PRO A 51 1.16 -17.91 -7.94
C PRO A 51 2.23 -18.42 -6.95
N ASP A 52 2.26 -17.81 -5.77
CA ASP A 52 3.18 -18.15 -4.67
C ASP A 52 4.68 -17.93 -4.95
N SER A 53 5.04 -17.36 -6.10
CA SER A 53 6.41 -16.90 -6.35
C SER A 53 6.67 -15.56 -5.66
N CYS A 54 7.90 -15.37 -5.20
CA CYS A 54 8.35 -14.19 -4.47
C CYS A 54 9.66 -13.69 -5.05
N THR A 55 9.88 -12.38 -4.96
CA THR A 55 11.17 -11.76 -5.30
C THR A 55 11.48 -10.66 -4.29
N ASP A 56 12.76 -10.49 -3.99
CA ASP A 56 13.22 -9.45 -3.08
C ASP A 56 13.37 -8.12 -3.82
N ILE A 57 13.06 -7.04 -3.09
CA ILE A 57 13.28 -5.67 -3.56
C ILE A 57 14.31 -5.04 -2.63
N GLU A 58 15.55 -4.92 -3.12
CA GLU A 58 16.63 -4.28 -2.36
C GLU A 58 16.49 -2.76 -2.41
N ASN A 59 16.81 -2.09 -1.29
CA ASN A 59 16.93 -0.64 -1.19
C ASN A 59 15.72 0.14 -1.74
N PHE A 60 14.52 -0.21 -1.30
CA PHE A 60 13.29 0.45 -1.72
C PHE A 60 12.80 1.48 -0.70
N PRO A 61 13.02 2.80 -0.93
CA PRO A 61 12.51 3.83 -0.04
C PRO A 61 10.99 3.93 -0.16
N LEU A 62 10.26 3.37 0.81
CA LEU A 62 8.79 3.42 0.86
C LEU A 62 8.22 4.86 0.82
N ALA A 63 8.99 5.84 1.30
CA ALA A 63 8.63 7.25 1.26
C ALA A 63 8.43 7.77 -0.17
N ASP A 64 9.12 7.20 -1.17
CA ASP A 64 9.03 7.64 -2.56
C ASP A 64 7.72 7.18 -3.24
N LEU A 65 6.94 6.32 -2.57
CA LEU A 65 5.55 5.99 -2.94
C LEU A 65 4.51 6.83 -2.21
N LEU A 66 4.94 7.82 -1.43
CA LEU A 66 4.05 8.81 -0.84
C LEU A 66 4.05 10.07 -1.71
N PRO A 67 2.93 10.80 -1.76
CA PRO A 67 2.92 12.12 -2.36
C PRO A 67 3.82 13.07 -1.57
N GLU A 68 4.23 14.17 -2.21
CA GLU A 68 5.12 15.19 -1.62
C GLU A 68 4.59 15.77 -0.30
N SER A 69 3.26 15.79 -0.10
CA SER A 69 2.62 16.22 1.14
C SER A 69 1.57 15.21 1.55
N THR A 70 1.65 14.81 2.82
CA THR A 70 0.71 13.90 3.50
C THR A 70 -0.13 14.63 4.57
N ASP A 71 -0.06 15.96 4.60
CA ASP A 71 -0.70 16.81 5.62
C ASP A 71 -2.24 16.75 5.57
N HIS A 72 -2.79 16.35 4.42
CA HIS A 72 -4.22 16.20 4.20
C HIS A 72 -4.56 14.74 3.98
N PHE A 73 -5.37 14.20 4.88
CA PHE A 73 -5.87 12.84 4.82
C PHE A 73 -7.27 12.74 5.44
N ILE A 74 -7.99 11.69 5.08
CA ILE A 74 -9.24 11.29 5.71
C ILE A 74 -8.96 10.02 6.50
N THR A 75 -9.53 9.91 7.70
CA THR A 75 -9.44 8.69 8.50
C THR A 75 -10.80 8.22 8.94
N TYR A 76 -11.01 6.90 8.93
CA TYR A 76 -12.24 6.28 9.38
C TYR A 76 -11.98 4.85 9.86
N SER A 77 -12.85 4.37 10.75
CA SER A 77 -12.86 2.98 11.17
C SER A 77 -13.65 2.15 10.16
N GLY A 78 -13.05 1.08 9.66
CA GLY A 78 -13.61 0.23 8.60
C GLY A 78 -13.11 -1.20 8.69
N SER A 79 -13.26 -1.94 7.59
CA SER A 79 -12.91 -3.35 7.52
C SER A 79 -11.69 -3.62 6.65
N LEU A 80 -11.17 -4.85 6.73
CA LEU A 80 -10.29 -5.40 5.70
C LEU A 80 -11.04 -5.50 4.35
N THR A 81 -10.32 -5.31 3.25
CA THR A 81 -10.83 -5.50 1.87
C THR A 81 -10.64 -6.93 1.35
N GLN A 82 -10.09 -7.81 2.20
CA GLN A 82 -9.89 -9.23 1.92
C GLN A 82 -10.98 -10.07 2.64
N PRO A 83 -11.24 -11.31 2.17
CA PRO A 83 -12.22 -12.20 2.78
C PRO A 83 -12.04 -12.33 4.30
N GLY A 84 -13.16 -12.38 5.02
CA GLY A 84 -13.20 -12.29 6.49
C GLY A 84 -13.68 -10.94 7.00
N CYS A 85 -13.58 -9.87 6.18
CA CYS A 85 -14.25 -8.57 6.32
C CYS A 85 -14.26 -8.01 7.76
N ARG A 86 -13.15 -8.16 8.49
CA ARG A 86 -13.11 -7.86 9.92
C ARG A 86 -13.14 -6.36 10.18
N GLU A 87 -14.04 -5.96 11.08
CA GLU A 87 -14.31 -4.66 11.71
C GLU A 87 -13.14 -3.92 12.40
N THR A 88 -11.88 -4.15 12.01
CA THR A 88 -10.71 -3.93 12.88
C THR A 88 -9.71 -2.90 12.38
N VAL A 89 -10.01 -2.25 11.25
CA VAL A 89 -9.08 -1.40 10.53
C VAL A 89 -9.35 0.08 10.80
N GLN A 90 -8.31 0.82 11.19
CA GLN A 90 -8.26 2.27 11.04
C GLN A 90 -7.64 2.62 9.68
N TRP A 91 -8.44 3.17 8.79
CA TRP A 91 -8.00 3.62 7.47
C TRP A 91 -7.44 5.04 7.56
N VAL A 92 -6.35 5.28 6.84
CA VAL A 92 -5.76 6.61 6.60
C VAL A 92 -5.64 6.76 5.09
N ILE A 93 -6.51 7.56 4.49
CA ILE A 93 -6.54 7.81 3.04
C ILE A 93 -5.85 9.15 2.79
N ILE A 94 -4.70 9.12 2.14
CA ILE A 94 -3.99 10.34 1.76
C ILE A 94 -4.74 11.03 0.62
N ASN A 95 -4.95 12.34 0.75
CA ASN A 95 -5.77 13.13 -0.18
C ASN A 95 -5.08 13.34 -1.54
N LYS A 96 -3.75 13.34 -1.60
CA LYS A 96 -2.99 13.49 -2.84
C LYS A 96 -2.57 12.13 -3.40
N PRO A 97 -2.61 11.94 -4.73
CA PRO A 97 -2.10 10.75 -5.36
C PRO A 97 -0.59 10.82 -5.57
N ILE A 98 0.02 9.68 -5.86
CA ILE A 98 1.27 9.64 -6.62
C ILE A 98 0.95 9.58 -8.11
N TYR A 99 1.79 10.23 -8.92
CA TYR A 99 1.67 10.24 -10.36
C TYR A 99 2.56 9.17 -10.96
N ILE A 100 2.02 8.41 -11.91
CA ILE A 100 2.74 7.42 -12.74
C ILE A 100 2.44 7.72 -14.21
N SER A 101 3.32 7.38 -15.14
CA SER A 101 3.06 7.70 -16.55
C SER A 101 1.98 6.80 -17.17
N HIS A 102 1.41 7.25 -18.29
CA HIS A 102 0.50 6.42 -19.09
C HIS A 102 1.13 5.07 -19.48
N GLN A 103 2.43 5.04 -19.75
CA GLN A 103 3.15 3.82 -20.10
C GLN A 103 3.27 2.88 -18.89
N GLN A 104 3.50 3.43 -17.70
CA GLN A 104 3.56 2.65 -16.47
C GLN A 104 2.22 2.01 -16.08
N VAL A 105 1.10 2.65 -16.38
CA VAL A 105 -0.24 2.06 -16.19
C VAL A 105 -0.46 0.84 -17.11
N HIS A 106 -0.03 0.93 -18.37
CA HIS A 106 -0.31 -0.06 -19.41
C HIS A 106 0.81 -1.09 -19.58
N MET A 107 1.36 -1.57 -18.47
CA MET A 107 2.29 -2.70 -18.43
C MET A 107 1.82 -3.82 -19.36
N ARG A 108 2.59 -4.09 -20.42
CA ARG A 108 2.35 -5.26 -21.27
C ARG A 108 2.93 -6.48 -20.56
N THR A 109 2.05 -7.34 -20.05
CA THR A 109 2.31 -8.77 -19.80
C THR A 109 2.73 -9.50 -21.06
#